data_AF-X0U2V9-F1
#
_entry.id   AF-X0U2V9-F1
#
_cell.length_a   1.000
_cell.length_b   1.000
_cell.length_c   1.000
_cell.angle_alpha   90.00
_cell.angle_beta   90.00
_cell.angle_gamma   90.00
#
_symmetry.space_group_name_H-M   'P 1'
#
loop_
_entity.id
_entity.type
_entity.pdbx_description
1 polymer ?
#
loop_
_entity_poly.entity_id
_entity_poly.type
_entity_poly.pdbx_seq_one_letter_code
_entity_poly.pdbx_strand_id
1 'polypeptide(L)'
;MRGYVLVKGELKLDRTIELAMVKNTLIKEPSMKAAILKAIEDLEIKKVPTPHPSPEEILIRVRACSICGTDIKVYHHGHKHMRFPRVTGHELAGEIVELGRKVNGYKIGERVAVAPAI
;
A
#
# COMPACT_ATOMS: atom_id res chain seq x y z
N MET A 1 -8.35 -5.79 6.74
CA MET A 1 -9.03 -5.44 5.45
C MET A 1 -8.13 -5.89 4.31
N ARG A 2 -8.64 -6.57 3.26
CA ARG A 2 -7.83 -6.98 2.09
C ARG A 2 -7.88 -5.86 1.05
N GLY A 3 -6.85 -5.01 1.01
CA GLY A 3 -6.71 -3.87 0.10
C GLY A 3 -5.39 -3.94 -0.68
N TYR A 4 -5.14 -2.96 -1.53
CA TYR A 4 -3.89 -2.79 -2.27
C TYR A 4 -3.36 -1.36 -2.08
N VAL A 5 -2.04 -1.22 -2.08
CA VAL A 5 -1.36 0.09 -1.96
C VAL A 5 -0.26 0.19 -3.01
N LEU A 6 -0.12 1.38 -3.60
CA LEU A 6 0.99 1.74 -4.47
C LEU A 6 2.11 2.40 -3.66
N VAL A 7 3.34 1.96 -3.88
CA VAL A 7 4.54 2.54 -3.26
C VAL A 7 5.55 2.86 -4.36
N LYS A 8 6.21 4.02 -4.29
CA LYS A 8 7.33 4.33 -5.20
C LYS A 8 8.51 3.41 -4.92
N GLY A 9 9.00 2.74 -5.94
CA GLY A 9 10.17 1.87 -5.86
C GLY A 9 11.45 2.68 -5.98
N GLU A 10 11.97 3.22 -4.88
CA GLU A 10 13.34 3.72 -4.80
C GLU A 10 14.22 2.70 -4.05
N LEU A 11 15.43 2.47 -4.56
CA LEU A 11 16.39 1.51 -4.00
C LEU A 11 16.84 1.92 -2.58
N LYS A 12 16.69 1.00 -1.61
CA LYS A 12 17.61 0.90 -0.48
C LYS A 12 18.10 -0.55 -0.41
N LEU A 13 19.39 -0.76 -0.67
CA LEU A 13 20.07 -2.04 -0.48
C LEU A 13 20.09 -2.40 1.00
N ASP A 14 19.50 -3.54 1.37
CA ASP A 14 20.11 -4.57 2.22
C ASP A 14 19.18 -5.82 2.24
N ARG A 15 19.76 -6.98 1.87
CA ARG A 15 19.50 -8.36 2.32
C ARG A 15 19.23 -9.44 1.25
N THR A 16 20.13 -10.42 1.29
CA THR A 16 20.11 -11.78 0.72
C THR A 16 18.94 -12.61 1.27
N ILE A 17 18.36 -13.53 0.47
CA ILE A 17 17.93 -14.92 0.81
C ILE A 17 17.25 -15.59 -0.41
N GLU A 18 17.37 -16.93 -0.44
CA GLU A 18 17.18 -17.94 -1.50
C GLU A 18 15.84 -18.02 -2.26
N LEU A 19 15.94 -18.63 -3.46
CA LEU A 19 14.85 -18.99 -4.34
C LEU A 19 13.99 -20.15 -3.77
N ALA A 20 12.67 -19.93 -3.71
CA ALA A 20 11.69 -20.99 -3.88
C ALA A 20 10.60 -20.51 -4.85
N MET A 21 10.51 -21.15 -6.02
CA MET A 21 9.47 -20.88 -7.01
C MET A 21 8.13 -21.41 -6.51
N VAL A 22 7.23 -20.52 -6.08
CA VAL A 22 5.81 -20.82 -5.94
C VAL A 22 5.07 -20.01 -7.00
N LYS A 23 4.66 -20.67 -8.09
CA LYS A 23 3.76 -20.08 -9.09
C LYS A 23 2.35 -20.02 -8.49
N ASN A 24 2.12 -19.03 -7.64
CA ASN A 24 0.78 -18.64 -7.26
C ASN A 24 0.46 -17.40 -8.10
N THR A 25 -0.27 -17.57 -9.19
CA THR A 25 -0.78 -16.44 -9.97
C THR A 25 -1.75 -15.69 -9.06
N LEU A 26 -1.28 -14.61 -8.43
CA LEU A 26 -2.09 -13.79 -7.55
C LEU A 26 -3.09 -13.04 -8.42
N ILE A 27 -4.29 -13.60 -8.57
CA ILE A 27 -5.37 -12.96 -9.29
C ILE A 27 -5.72 -11.66 -8.56
N LYS A 28 -5.51 -10.54 -9.25
CA LYS A 28 -5.86 -9.20 -8.78
C LYS A 28 -7.36 -9.00 -8.97
N GLU A 29 -8.07 -8.79 -7.86
CA GLU A 29 -9.50 -8.44 -7.92
C GLU A 29 -9.68 -7.07 -8.60
N PRO A 30 -10.75 -6.86 -9.39
CA PRO A 30 -10.97 -5.59 -10.10
C PRO A 30 -11.30 -4.43 -9.16
N SER A 31 -11.69 -4.72 -7.91
CA SER A 31 -12.01 -3.73 -6.89
C SER A 31 -11.64 -4.21 -5.50
N MET A 32 -11.34 -3.27 -4.61
CA MET A 32 -10.87 -3.52 -3.25
C MET A 32 -11.63 -2.66 -2.24
N LYS A 33 -11.63 -3.04 -0.95
CA LYS A 33 -12.10 -2.16 0.12
C LYS A 33 -10.99 -1.20 0.53
N ALA A 34 -11.33 0.07 0.72
CA ALA A 34 -10.43 1.12 1.19
C ALA A 34 -11.14 1.99 2.25
N ALA A 35 -10.36 2.47 3.22
CA ALA A 35 -10.81 3.47 4.19
C ALA A 35 -10.50 4.85 3.63
N ILE A 36 -11.55 5.62 3.33
CA ILE A 36 -11.47 6.93 2.68
C ILE A 36 -11.86 7.98 3.70
N LEU A 37 -10.92 8.86 4.04
CA LEU A 37 -11.19 10.06 4.83
C LEU A 37 -11.65 11.16 3.86
N LYS A 38 -12.94 11.52 3.91
CA LYS A 38 -13.58 12.47 2.99
C LYS A 38 -13.51 13.91 3.49
N ALA A 39 -13.48 14.10 4.80
CA ALA A 39 -13.26 15.35 5.50
C ALA A 39 -12.75 15.02 6.92
N ILE A 40 -12.46 16.05 7.71
CA ILE A 40 -12.19 15.89 9.15
C ILE A 40 -13.36 15.11 9.78
N GLU A 41 -13.03 14.09 10.55
CA GLU A 41 -13.95 13.18 11.24
C GLU A 41 -14.93 12.37 10.35
N ASP A 42 -14.83 12.47 9.02
CA ASP A 42 -15.69 11.74 8.07
C ASP A 42 -14.91 10.61 7.36
N LEU A 43 -14.82 9.46 8.03
CA LEU A 43 -14.15 8.25 7.54
C LEU A 43 -15.18 7.22 7.05
N GLU A 44 -14.99 6.72 5.83
CA GLU A 44 -15.90 5.75 5.22
C GLU A 44 -15.14 4.56 4.64
N ILE A 45 -15.66 3.34 4.82
CA ILE A 45 -15.17 2.16 4.12
C ILE A 45 -15.95 1.98 2.82
N LYS A 46 -15.28 2.11 1.68
CA LYS A 46 -15.88 1.97 0.35
C LYS A 46 -15.16 0.93 -0.50
N LYS A 47 -15.88 0.38 -1.47
CA LYS A 47 -15.28 -0.41 -2.54
C LYS A 47 -14.76 0.56 -3.62
N VAL A 48 -13.50 0.43 -4.01
CA VAL A 48 -12.84 1.27 -5.02
C VAL A 48 -12.17 0.39 -6.07
N PRO A 49 -11.93 0.89 -7.30
CA PRO A 49 -11.14 0.16 -8.29
C PRO A 49 -9.75 -0.17 -7.76
N THR A 50 -9.23 -1.35 -8.09
CA THR A 50 -7.86 -1.69 -7.72
C THR A 50 -6.88 -0.89 -8.58
N PRO A 51 -5.93 -0.15 -7.98
CA PRO A 51 -5.04 0.72 -8.74
C PRO A 51 -4.03 -0.10 -9.58
N HIS A 52 -3.51 0.50 -10.64
CA HIS A 52 -2.40 -0.04 -11.43
C HIS A 52 -1.13 0.77 -11.18
N PRO A 53 0.03 0.12 -10.96
CA PRO A 53 1.28 0.84 -10.75
C PRO A 53 1.71 1.55 -12.04
N SER A 54 2.17 2.78 -11.88
CA SER A 54 2.98 3.44 -12.91
C SER A 54 4.35 2.75 -13.07
N PRO A 55 5.17 3.11 -14.07
CA PRO A 55 6.46 2.45 -14.32
C PRO A 55 7.40 2.35 -13.11
N GLU A 56 7.31 3.23 -12.12
CA GLU A 56 8.22 3.31 -10.97
C GLU A 56 7.54 2.89 -9.66
N GLU A 57 6.33 2.32 -9.74
CA GLU A 57 5.55 1.94 -8.56
C GLU A 57 5.45 0.43 -8.39
N ILE A 58 5.22 0.02 -7.15
CA ILE A 58 4.97 -1.35 -6.72
C ILE A 58 3.54 -1.41 -6.22
N LEU A 59 2.77 -2.39 -6.69
CA LEU A 59 1.47 -2.71 -6.11
C LEU A 59 1.62 -3.80 -5.07
N ILE A 60 1.21 -3.50 -3.84
CA ILE A 60 1.26 -4.40 -2.69
C ILE A 60 -0.16 -4.79 -2.32
N ARG A 61 -0.44 -6.09 -2.20
CA ARG A 61 -1.65 -6.59 -1.53
C ARG A 61 -1.45 -6.53 -0.03
N VAL A 62 -2.19 -5.65 0.62
CA VAL A 62 -2.17 -5.43 2.07
C VAL A 62 -2.76 -6.64 2.79
N ARG A 63 -1.99 -7.20 3.72
CA ARG A 63 -2.43 -8.30 4.61
C ARG A 63 -2.83 -7.76 5.98
N ALA A 64 -2.07 -6.80 6.49
CA ALA A 64 -2.33 -6.12 7.75
C ALA A 64 -1.90 -4.65 7.67
N CYS A 65 -2.57 -3.80 8.43
CA CYS A 65 -2.19 -2.41 8.67
C CYS A 65 -2.44 -2.06 10.14
N SER A 66 -1.61 -1.21 10.72
CA SER A 66 -1.80 -0.68 12.08
C SER A 66 -2.38 0.73 12.06
N ILE A 67 -2.72 1.22 13.25
CA ILE A 67 -3.16 2.60 13.48
C ILE A 67 -2.11 3.23 14.40
N CYS A 68 -1.60 4.38 13.99
CA CYS A 68 -0.66 5.18 14.76
C CYS A 68 -1.35 6.43 15.34
N GLY A 69 -0.70 7.08 16.31
CA GLY A 69 -1.15 8.38 16.82
C GLY A 69 -1.28 9.45 15.74
N THR A 70 -0.50 9.35 14.66
CA THR A 70 -0.63 10.25 13.50
C THR A 70 -1.97 10.07 12.78
N ASP A 71 -2.48 8.84 12.65
CA ASP A 71 -3.78 8.60 12.03
C ASP A 71 -4.90 9.25 12.85
N ILE A 72 -4.82 9.16 14.18
CA ILE A 72 -5.78 9.80 15.10
C ILE A 72 -5.72 11.33 14.96
N LYS A 73 -4.51 11.91 14.95
CA LYS A 73 -4.33 13.35 14.76
C LYS A 73 -4.91 13.84 13.44
N VAL A 74 -4.61 13.13 12.35
CA VAL A 74 -5.13 13.41 11.00
C VAL A 74 -6.65 13.33 10.96
N TYR A 75 -7.24 12.32 11.60
CA TYR A 75 -8.70 12.15 11.65
C TYR A 75 -9.39 13.36 12.28
N HIS A 76 -8.88 13.84 13.42
CA HIS A 76 -9.50 14.96 14.16
C HIS A 76 -9.13 16.36 13.65
N HIS A 77 -7.93 16.55 13.09
CA HIS A 77 -7.41 17.90 12.78
C HIS A 77 -6.97 18.08 11.32
N GLY A 78 -6.99 17.01 10.53
CA GLY A 78 -6.37 16.98 9.21
C GLY A 78 -4.83 17.08 9.29
N HIS A 79 -4.21 17.31 8.13
CA HIS A 79 -2.78 17.53 8.03
C HIS A 79 -2.49 18.44 6.84
N LYS A 80 -1.56 19.38 6.99
CA LYS A 80 -1.25 20.38 5.94
C LYS A 80 -0.80 19.77 4.60
N HIS A 81 -0.24 18.56 4.63
CA HIS A 81 0.18 17.81 3.44
C HIS A 81 -0.86 16.77 2.97
N MET A 82 -2.07 16.80 3.52
CA MET A 82 -3.16 15.91 3.16
C MET A 82 -4.29 16.71 2.50
N ARG A 83 -4.75 16.24 1.35
CA ARG A 83 -5.96 16.73 0.68
C ARG A 83 -7.01 15.65 0.75
N PHE A 84 -8.24 16.04 1.06
CA PHE A 84 -9.39 15.13 1.04
C PHE A 84 -10.05 15.12 -0.35
N PRO A 85 -10.71 14.02 -0.75
CA PRO A 85 -10.76 12.72 -0.08
C PRO A 85 -9.46 11.93 -0.25
N ARG A 86 -9.06 11.14 0.75
CA ARG A 86 -7.83 10.33 0.70
C ARG A 86 -7.98 8.95 1.31
N VAL A 87 -7.38 7.94 0.68
CA VAL A 87 -7.15 6.64 1.30
C VAL A 87 -6.07 6.78 2.37
N THR A 88 -6.39 6.43 3.62
CA THR A 88 -5.48 6.59 4.76
C THR A 88 -4.80 5.28 5.15
N GLY A 89 -3.79 5.37 6.03
CA GLY A 89 -2.95 4.28 6.50
C GLY A 89 -1.55 4.34 5.90
N HIS A 90 -0.54 4.32 6.77
CA HIS A 90 0.87 4.47 6.40
C HIS A 90 1.79 3.44 7.08
N GLU A 91 1.20 2.50 7.81
CA GLU A 91 1.88 1.40 8.48
C GLU A 91 1.23 0.09 8.04
N LEU A 92 1.87 -0.64 7.13
CA LEU A 92 1.29 -1.85 6.56
C LEU A 92 2.31 -2.92 6.21
N ALA A 93 1.85 -4.16 6.15
CA ALA A 93 2.59 -5.30 5.66
C ALA A 93 1.76 -6.08 4.64
N GLY A 94 2.44 -6.59 3.63
CA GLY A 94 1.79 -7.22 2.50
C GLY A 94 2.71 -8.02 1.60
N GLU A 95 2.23 -8.23 0.39
CA GLU A 95 2.89 -9.04 -0.63
C GLU A 95 2.86 -8.29 -1.96
N ILE A 96 3.97 -8.25 -2.68
CA ILE A 96 4.04 -7.61 -4.00
C ILE A 96 3.21 -8.42 -5.00
N VAL A 97 2.30 -7.76 -5.70
CA VAL A 97 1.43 -8.40 -6.70
C VAL A 97 1.64 -7.88 -8.12
N GLU A 98 2.22 -6.69 -8.28
CA GLU A 98 2.47 -6.08 -9.59
C GLU A 98 3.66 -5.11 -9.46
N LEU A 99 4.50 -5.05 -10.48
CA LEU A 99 5.67 -4.17 -10.54
C LEU A 99 5.58 -3.27 -11.77
N GLY A 100 5.85 -1.99 -11.58
CA GLY A 100 6.12 -1.07 -12.67
C GLY A 100 7.35 -1.49 -13.46
N ARG A 101 7.35 -1.24 -14.77
CA ARG A 101 8.41 -1.67 -15.71
C ARG A 101 9.82 -1.16 -15.40
N LYS A 102 9.99 -0.12 -14.58
CA LYS A 102 11.28 0.44 -14.16
C LYS A 102 11.66 0.06 -12.73
N VAL A 103 10.82 -0.71 -12.02
CA VAL A 103 11.15 -1.18 -10.68
C VAL A 103 12.15 -2.33 -10.78
N ASN A 104 13.27 -2.18 -10.08
CA ASN A 104 14.33 -3.18 -10.00
C ASN A 104 14.54 -3.60 -8.54
N GLY A 105 15.09 -4.79 -8.32
CA GLY A 105 15.45 -5.28 -6.98
C GLY A 105 14.31 -5.90 -6.17
N TYR A 106 13.09 -5.97 -6.72
CA TYR A 106 11.92 -6.58 -6.07
C TYR A 106 11.34 -7.71 -6.92
N LYS A 107 10.61 -8.63 -6.28
CA LYS A 107 9.94 -9.75 -6.98
C LYS A 107 8.46 -9.82 -6.62
N ILE A 108 7.63 -10.20 -7.60
CA ILE A 108 6.23 -10.56 -7.33
C ILE A 108 6.20 -11.76 -6.37
N GLY A 109 5.31 -11.72 -5.37
CA GLY A 109 5.21 -12.71 -4.29
C GLY A 109 6.09 -12.40 -3.07
N GLU A 110 6.98 -11.41 -3.16
CA GLU A 110 7.83 -11.00 -2.06
C GLU A 110 7.01 -10.35 -0.93
N ARG A 111 7.32 -10.70 0.32
CA ARG A 111 6.69 -10.10 1.50
C ARG A 111 7.42 -8.82 1.88
N VAL A 112 6.67 -7.74 2.03
CA VAL A 112 7.21 -6.41 2.30
C VAL A 112 6.47 -5.75 3.45
N ALA A 113 7.19 -4.95 4.23
CA ALA A 113 6.63 -4.02 5.20
C ALA A 113 6.89 -2.59 4.70
N VAL A 114 5.87 -1.75 4.72
CA VAL A 114 6.00 -0.33 4.43
C VAL A 114 6.14 0.37 5.77
N ALA A 115 7.37 0.81 6.03
CA ALA A 115 7.65 1.66 7.17
C ALA A 115 7.13 3.08 6.90
N PRO A 116 6.63 3.78 7.92
CA PRO A 116 6.23 5.17 7.79
C PRO A 116 7.42 6.03 7.36
N ALA A 117 7.36 6.56 6.13
CA ALA A 117 8.15 7.72 5.76
C ALA A 117 7.31 8.95 6.14
N ILE A 118 7.69 9.61 7.23
CA ILE A 118 7.11 10.89 7.69
C ILE A 118 7.48 11.99 6.68
#